data_AF-A0A060Z470-F1
#
_entry.id   AF-A0A060Z470-F1
#
_cell.length_a   1.000
_cell.length_b   1.000
_cell.length_c   1.000
_cell.angle_alpha   90.00
_cell.angle_beta   90.00
_cell.angle_gamma   90.00
#
_symmetry.space_group_name_H-M   'P 1'
#
loop_
_entity.id
_entity.type
_entity.pdbx_description
1 polymer ?
#
loop_
_entity_poly.entity_id
_entity_poly.type
_entity_poly.pdbx_seq_one_letter_code
_entity_poly.pdbx_strand_id
1 'polypeptide(L)'
;MMVDDLGIGDIGCYGNDTIRTPNIDRLAAEGVKLTQHIAAAPLCTPSRAAFHTGRYALRSGSTHKCTCNTHTHMYKDNIGSIRGVIGINGVCVCVCVCVCVCVCVCV
;
A
#
# COMPACT_ATOMS: atom_id res chain seq x y z
N MET A 1 2.70 4.10 6.90
CA MET A 1 3.23 4.58 5.60
C MET A 1 3.15 3.42 4.61
N MET A 2 2.71 3.66 3.38
CA MET A 2 2.68 2.67 2.30
C MET A 2 3.59 3.20 1.18
N VAL A 3 4.45 2.35 0.63
CA VAL A 3 5.40 2.71 -0.42
C VAL A 3 5.08 1.93 -1.68
N ASP A 4 5.23 2.56 -2.83
CA ASP A 4 4.93 1.98 -4.13
C ASP A 4 6.14 1.22 -4.67
N ASP A 5 5.90 -0.01 -5.12
CA ASP A 5 6.88 -0.87 -5.80
C ASP A 5 8.20 -1.08 -5.02
N LEU A 6 8.14 -1.07 -3.68
CA LEU A 6 9.30 -1.34 -2.83
C LEU A 6 9.48 -2.85 -2.59
N GLY A 7 10.65 -3.38 -2.95
CA GLY A 7 11.03 -4.76 -2.67
C GLY A 7 11.48 -4.96 -1.23
N ILE A 8 11.28 -6.18 -0.69
CA ILE A 8 11.72 -6.52 0.67
C ILE A 8 13.23 -6.41 0.84
N GLY A 9 13.99 -6.66 -0.23
CA GLY A 9 15.45 -6.56 -0.25
C GLY A 9 16.00 -5.15 -0.46
N ASP A 10 15.16 -4.12 -0.60
CA ASP A 10 15.62 -2.75 -0.86
C ASP A 10 15.98 -1.98 0.43
N ILE A 11 15.48 -2.44 1.57
CA ILE A 11 15.65 -1.75 2.86
C ILE A 11 16.84 -2.34 3.63
N GLY A 12 17.65 -1.48 4.26
CA GLY A 12 18.82 -1.89 5.04
C GLY A 12 18.50 -2.90 6.14
N CYS A 13 17.40 -2.70 6.88
CA CYS A 13 16.99 -3.58 7.97
C CYS A 13 16.59 -5.02 7.54
N TYR A 14 16.47 -5.28 6.23
CA TYR A 14 16.27 -6.61 5.65
C TYR A 14 17.51 -7.18 4.95
N GLY A 15 18.66 -6.49 5.01
CA GLY A 15 19.96 -6.97 4.52
C GLY A 15 20.52 -6.27 3.29
N ASN A 16 20.03 -5.07 2.94
CA ASN A 16 20.61 -4.27 1.86
C ASN A 16 21.75 -3.36 2.36
N ASP A 17 22.97 -3.57 1.87
CA ASP A 17 24.11 -2.72 2.24
C ASP A 17 24.36 -1.56 1.26
N THR A 18 23.64 -1.53 0.12
CA THR A 18 23.82 -0.53 -0.95
C THR A 18 22.92 0.69 -0.73
N ILE A 19 21.64 0.47 -0.42
CA ILE A 19 20.65 1.54 -0.26
C ILE A 19 20.63 2.00 1.19
N ARG A 20 20.87 3.28 1.42
CA ARG A 20 20.88 3.87 2.77
C ARG A 20 19.47 4.31 3.18
N THR A 21 18.87 3.58 4.12
CA THR A 21 17.52 3.87 4.66
C THR A 21 17.51 4.18 6.17
N PRO A 22 18.31 5.14 6.67
CA PRO A 22 18.57 5.29 8.11
C PRO A 22 17.32 5.56 8.96
N ASN A 23 16.33 6.26 8.39
CA ASN A 23 15.07 6.54 9.10
C ASN A 23 14.20 5.29 9.25
N ILE A 24 14.17 4.42 8.23
CA ILE A 24 13.40 3.17 8.25
C ILE A 24 14.09 2.16 9.16
N ASP A 25 15.43 2.12 9.11
CA ASP A 25 16.22 1.22 9.96
C ASP A 25 16.07 1.59 11.44
N ARG A 26 16.03 2.89 11.77
CA ARG A 26 15.71 3.36 13.12
C ARG A 26 14.30 2.95 13.55
N LEU A 27 13.29 3.10 12.69
CA LEU A 27 11.92 2.65 12.99
C LEU A 27 11.83 1.13 13.20
N ALA A 28 12.60 0.35 12.43
CA ALA A 28 12.67 -1.10 12.59
C ALA A 28 13.38 -1.53 13.89
N ALA A 29 14.35 -0.73 14.37
CA ALA A 29 15.05 -0.96 15.63
C ALA A 29 14.21 -0.58 16.87
N GLU A 30 13.42 0.49 16.78
CA GLU A 30 12.53 0.95 17.86
C GLU A 30 11.18 0.20 17.90
N GLY A 31 10.80 -0.45 16.80
CA GLY A 31 9.49 -1.08 16.62
C GLY A 31 9.55 -2.59 16.40
N VAL A 32 8.59 -3.09 15.62
CA VAL A 32 8.47 -4.51 15.24
C VAL A 32 8.77 -4.67 13.76
N LYS A 33 9.67 -5.59 13.42
CA LYS A 33 9.99 -5.98 12.05
C LYS A 33 9.20 -7.21 11.64
N LEU A 34 8.42 -7.11 10.56
CA LEU A 34 7.64 -8.22 10.00
C LEU A 34 8.44 -8.95 8.92
N THR A 35 8.90 -10.16 9.18
CA THR A 35 9.59 -11.00 8.18
C THR A 35 8.64 -11.58 7.13
N GLN A 36 7.34 -11.63 7.42
CA GLN A 36 6.29 -12.15 6.56
C GLN A 36 5.12 -11.16 6.48
N HIS A 37 5.28 -10.10 5.71
CA HIS A 37 4.21 -9.17 5.36
C HIS A 37 3.76 -9.41 3.91
N ILE A 38 2.62 -10.07 3.72
CA ILE A 38 2.14 -10.51 2.41
C ILE A 38 1.07 -9.53 1.92
N ALA A 39 1.33 -8.89 0.78
CA ALA A 39 0.34 -8.06 0.11
C ALA A 39 -0.81 -8.93 -0.44
N ALA A 40 -2.05 -8.47 -0.32
CA ALA A 40 -3.23 -9.22 -0.79
C ALA A 40 -3.26 -9.41 -2.32
N ALA A 41 -2.50 -8.61 -3.07
CA ALA A 41 -2.35 -8.71 -4.51
C ALA A 41 -1.02 -8.06 -4.96
N PRO A 42 -0.44 -8.50 -6.10
CA PRO A 42 0.82 -7.98 -6.63
C PRO A 42 0.66 -6.71 -7.50
N LEU A 43 -0.50 -6.06 -7.48
CA LEU A 43 -0.78 -4.85 -8.27
C LEU A 43 -1.21 -3.69 -7.36
N CYS A 44 -0.88 -2.46 -7.76
CA CYS A 44 -1.11 -1.25 -6.96
C CYS A 44 -2.58 -1.06 -6.55
N THR A 45 -3.52 -1.16 -7.49
CA THR A 45 -4.97 -0.95 -7.24
C THR A 45 -5.59 -1.98 -6.30
N PRO A 46 -5.49 -3.30 -6.58
CA PRO A 46 -6.02 -4.31 -5.65
C PRO A 46 -5.32 -4.28 -4.29
N SER A 47 -4.00 -4.02 -4.26
CA SER A 47 -3.23 -3.96 -3.00
C SER A 47 -3.72 -2.81 -2.11
N ARG A 48 -3.83 -1.60 -2.65
CA ARG A 48 -4.37 -0.43 -1.91
C ARG A 48 -5.82 -0.63 -1.49
N ALA A 49 -6.65 -1.17 -2.39
CA ALA A 49 -8.06 -1.44 -2.08
C ALA A 49 -8.17 -2.43 -0.92
N ALA A 50 -7.38 -3.50 -0.92
CA ALA A 50 -7.38 -4.47 0.17
C ALA A 50 -6.85 -3.87 1.47
N PHE A 51 -5.80 -3.05 1.40
CA PHE A 51 -5.23 -2.37 2.56
C PHE A 51 -6.23 -1.41 3.24
N HIS A 52 -6.95 -0.59 2.46
CA HIS A 52 -7.90 0.38 3.02
C HIS A 52 -9.20 -0.24 3.51
N THR A 53 -9.57 -1.43 3.03
CA THR A 53 -10.86 -2.06 3.31
C THR A 53 -10.75 -3.27 4.23
N GLY A 54 -9.55 -3.81 4.42
CA GLY A 54 -9.32 -5.07 5.14
C GLY A 54 -9.95 -6.29 4.45
N ARG A 55 -10.35 -6.18 3.18
CA ARG A 55 -11.01 -7.25 2.42
C ARG A 55 -10.18 -7.64 1.20
N TYR A 56 -10.26 -8.90 0.78
CA TYR A 56 -9.67 -9.33 -0.48
C TYR A 56 -10.18 -8.48 -1.65
N ALA A 57 -9.27 -8.09 -2.55
CA ALA A 57 -9.58 -7.22 -3.68
C ALA A 57 -10.71 -7.77 -4.58
N LEU A 58 -10.87 -9.09 -4.64
CA LEU A 58 -11.98 -9.77 -5.31
C LEU A 58 -13.35 -9.32 -4.76
N ARG A 59 -13.49 -9.19 -3.44
CA ARG A 59 -14.74 -8.75 -2.79
C ARG A 59 -14.99 -7.26 -2.94
N SER A 60 -13.93 -6.49 -3.18
CA SER A 60 -14.00 -5.04 -3.39
C SER A 60 -14.14 -4.67 -4.88
N GLY A 61 -14.14 -5.64 -5.79
CA GLY A 61 -14.25 -5.40 -7.25
C GLY A 61 -13.01 -4.80 -7.89
N SER A 62 -11.88 -4.75 -7.19
CA SER A 62 -10.64 -4.09 -7.63
C SER A 62 -9.62 -5.08 -8.18
N THR A 63 -10.04 -6.07 -8.97
CA THR A 63 -9.16 -7.15 -9.47
C THR A 63 -8.33 -6.80 -10.70
N HIS A 64 -8.67 -5.70 -11.38
CA HIS A 64 -8.09 -5.35 -12.66
C HIS A 64 -6.94 -4.35 -12.53
N LYS A 65 -5.96 -4.46 -13.45
CA LYS A 65 -4.90 -3.45 -13.63
C LYS A 65 -5.56 -2.12 -13.99
N CYS A 66 -5.07 -1.01 -13.43
CA CYS A 66 -5.42 0.33 -13.92
C CYS A 66 -5.09 0.40 -15.42
N THR A 67 -6.10 0.34 -16.27
CA THR A 67 -5.98 0.68 -17.68
C THR A 67 -6.17 2.18 -17.79
N CYS A 68 -5.32 2.86 -18.55
CA CYS A 68 -5.30 4.31 -18.69
C CYS A 68 -6.60 4.94 -19.22
N ASN A 69 -7.58 4.13 -19.62
CA ASN A 69 -8.79 4.58 -20.31
C ASN A 69 -10.10 4.01 -19.75
N THR A 70 -10.08 3.28 -18.62
CA THR A 70 -11.32 2.96 -17.90
C THR A 70 -11.23 3.58 -16.53
N HIS A 71 -12.21 4.40 -16.18
CA HIS A 71 -12.52 4.70 -14.79
C HIS A 71 -12.82 3.35 -14.13
N THR A 72 -11.79 2.69 -13.58
CA THR A 72 -11.97 1.51 -12.74
C THR A 72 -12.95 1.94 -11.67
N HIS A 73 -14.14 1.34 -11.70
CA HIS A 73 -15.28 1.67 -10.85
C HIS A 73 -14.76 1.97 -9.44
N MET A 74 -14.72 3.27 -9.14
CA MET A 74 -14.33 3.75 -7.82
C MET A 74 -15.32 3.12 -6.85
N TYR A 75 -14.74 2.57 -5.78
CA TYR A 75 -15.39 1.99 -4.61
C TYR A 75 -16.85 2.44 -4.44
N LYS A 76 -17.82 1.55 -4.67
CA LYS A 76 -19.20 1.82 -4.24
C LYS A 76 -19.19 1.88 -2.71
N ASP A 77 -19.34 3.09 -2.17
CA ASP A 77 -19.22 3.51 -0.76
C ASP A 77 -20.22 2.86 0.23
N ASN A 78 -20.42 1.54 0.18
CA ASN A 78 -21.25 0.80 1.15
C ASN A 78 -20.44 -0.16 2.02
N ILE A 79 -19.13 -0.17 1.88
CA ILE A 79 -18.22 -1.01 2.65
C ILE A 79 -17.44 -0.08 3.59
N GLY A 80 -17.41 -0.39 4.88
CA GLY A 80 -16.68 0.43 5.86
C GLY A 80 -15.17 0.38 5.59
N SER A 81 -14.64 1.39 4.89
CA SER A 81 -13.19 1.59 4.81
C SER A 81 -12.64 1.95 6.19
N ILE A 82 -11.35 1.70 6.42
CA ILE A 82 -10.68 2.08 7.66
C ILE A 82 -10.85 3.58 7.97
N ARG A 83 -10.94 4.42 6.92
CA ARG A 83 -11.25 5.85 7.04
C ARG A 83 -12.64 6.09 7.62
N GLY A 84 -13.65 5.34 7.16
CA GLY A 84 -15.01 5.42 7.70
C GLY A 84 -15.10 4.97 9.15
N VAL A 85 -14.45 3.84 9.48
CA VAL A 85 -14.46 3.29 10.85
C VAL A 85 -13.77 4.23 11.83
N ILE A 86 -12.59 4.76 11.48
CA ILE A 86 -11.84 5.69 12.34
C ILE A 86 -12.55 7.05 12.44
N GLY A 87 -13.16 7.52 11.34
CA GLY A 87 -13.90 8.78 11.31
C GLY A 87 -15.12 8.80 12.25
N ILE A 88 -15.82 7.67 12.42
CA ILE A 88 -16.95 7.55 13.37
C ILE A 88 -16.51 7.74 14.82
N ASN A 89 -15.23 7.46 15.13
CA ASN A 89 -14.65 7.64 16.46
C ASN A 89 -14.15 9.07 16.72
N GLY A 90 -14.49 10.04 15.86
CA GLY A 90 -14.10 11.45 16.01
C GLY A 90 -12.64 11.75 15.67
N VAL A 91 -11.92 10.81 15.05
CA VAL A 91 -10.53 10.99 14.65
C VAL A 91 -10.46 11.55 13.23
N CYS A 92 -9.72 12.64 13.05
CA CYS A 92 -9.48 13.22 11.72
C CYS A 92 -8.54 12.31 10.91
N VAL A 93 -9.00 11.86 9.74
CA VAL A 93 -8.22 11.04 8.83
C VAL A 93 -7.80 11.87 7.62
N CYS A 94 -6.51 11.89 7.28
CA CYS A 94 -5.97 12.49 6.07
C CYS A 94 -5.22 11.42 5.26
N VAL A 95 -5.35 11.47 3.93
CA VAL A 95 -4.60 10.61 3.01
C VAL A 95 -3.76 11.52 2.13
N CYS A 96 -2.43 11.38 2.20
CA CYS A 96 -1.48 12.09 1.34
C CYS A 96 -0.92 11.11 0.32
N VAL A 97 -1.01 11.45 -0.96
CA VAL A 97 -0.48 10.65 -2.07
C VAL A 97 0.62 11.47 -2.75
N CYS A 98 1.87 11.06 -2.59
CA CYS A 98 3.01 11.61 -3.34
C CYS A 98 3.26 10.71 -4.56
N VAL A 99 2.93 11.19 -5.76
CA VAL A 99 3.11 10.43 -7.01
C VAL A 99 4.53 10.68 -7.54
N CYS A 100 5.37 9.65 -7.54
CA CYS A 100 6.64 9.63 -8.28
C CYS A 100 6.55 8.57 -9.39
N VAL A 101 6.86 9.00 -10.62
CA VAL A 101 6.66 8.36 -11.92
C VAL A 101 7.15 6.90 -12.01
N CYS A 102 6.26 5.97 -12.38
CA CYS A 102 6.60 4.62 -12.85
C CYS A 102 7.42 4.68 -14.14
N VAL A 103 8.73 4.36 -14.09
CA VAL A 103 9.46 3.90 -15.28
C VAL A 103 9.48 2.38 -15.24
N CYS A 104 8.55 1.80 -15.99
CA CYS A 104 8.44 0.35 -16.18
C CYS A 104 9.51 -0.08 -17.19
N VAL A 105 10.70 -0.49 -16.74
CA VAL A 105 11.62 -1.27 -17.59
C VAL A 105 11.23 -2.73 -17.45
N CYS A 106 10.43 -3.21 -18.38
CA CYS A 106 10.33 -4.63 -18.69
C CYS A 106 11.32 -4.91 -19.82
N VAL A 107 12.23 -5.86 -19.61
CA VAL A 107 12.96 -6.53 -20.70
C VAL A 107 11.95 -7.23 -21.61
#